data_AF-A0A947NHS4-F1
#
_entry.id   AF-A0A947NHS4-F1
#
_cell.length_a   1.000
_cell.length_b   1.000
_cell.length_c   1.000
_cell.angle_alpha   90.00
_cell.angle_beta   90.00
_cell.angle_gamma   90.00
#
_symmetry.space_group_name_H-M   'P 1'
#
loop_
_entity.id
_entity.type
_entity.pdbx_description
1 polymer ?
#
loop_
_entity_poly.entity_id
_entity_poly.type
_entity_poly.pdbx_seq_one_letter_code
_entity_poly.pdbx_strand_id
1 'polypeptide(L)'
;MREWFRETGRRPHRFAGLVAFAIAIMAVSSAFAIDTVDLPDATSGWILPDAGALGRPASEMGSIEIRGVGELTFDPTAVETLRPDLFVEGQFSVFDVLVHLADTGLIELEYTFDEAAQTHVVQTVNGLNGWWYDAHYGGGSFDKTVVRMDCFPVKDGMSIVLYLEDTDRLAAIHAHYREEVTRKGEDVLVVPLVVLRSAAEKIEFTDVAVTSHNARPDVFQPGTLTILDVLLSLGEQGALDGLKLEWRATEDDIAVIDGYYVVSIRAGDFAPERTGNCVLTHQIGGATIQDYLTPHSHTMSHIHLTGDLEALVAPGTVEWLWVCL
;
A
#
# COMPACT_ATOMS: atom_id res chain seq x y z
N MET A 1 31.83 24.21 23.13
CA MET A 1 30.73 23.22 23.10
C MET A 1 31.00 22.07 24.07
N ARG A 2 31.37 22.45 25.31
CA ARG A 2 31.69 21.66 26.50
C ARG A 2 31.41 22.65 27.62
N GLU A 3 30.24 22.53 28.25
CA GLU A 3 29.80 23.22 29.50
C GLU A 3 28.27 23.37 29.49
N TRP A 4 27.55 22.25 29.56
CA TRP A 4 26.10 22.30 29.78
C TRP A 4 25.56 21.08 30.53
N PHE A 5 26.25 20.63 31.59
CA PHE A 5 25.68 19.69 32.56
C PHE A 5 26.26 19.91 33.97
N ARG A 6 25.65 20.85 34.69
CA ARG A 6 25.61 21.12 36.14
C ARG A 6 24.32 21.92 36.29
N GLU A 7 23.30 21.62 37.06
CA GLU A 7 23.16 21.09 38.40
C GLU A 7 21.66 20.83 38.58
N THR A 8 21.23 19.69 39.13
CA THR A 8 20.09 19.66 40.04
C THR A 8 20.25 18.50 41.01
N GLY A 9 20.72 18.83 42.21
CA GLY A 9 20.64 17.92 43.35
C GLY A 9 19.23 17.94 43.94
N ARG A 10 18.74 16.77 44.35
CA ARG A 10 17.71 16.67 45.40
C ARG A 10 17.86 15.37 46.20
N ARG A 11 17.70 15.54 47.51
CA ARG A 11 17.97 14.63 48.62
C ARG A 11 17.03 13.42 48.67
N PRO A 12 17.42 12.35 49.42
CA PRO A 12 16.62 11.15 49.60
C PRO A 12 15.63 11.32 50.76
N HIS A 13 14.36 10.97 50.56
CA HIS A 13 13.45 10.67 51.66
C HIS A 13 12.59 9.46 51.36
N ARG A 14 12.61 8.58 52.36
CA ARG A 14 11.88 7.33 52.53
C ARG A 14 10.36 7.53 52.38
N PHE A 15 9.70 6.64 51.65
CA PHE A 15 8.32 6.24 51.94
C PHE A 15 8.18 4.74 51.70
N ALA A 16 8.17 3.99 52.81
CA ALA A 16 7.66 2.63 52.84
C ALA A 16 6.14 2.74 53.06
N GLY A 17 5.36 2.10 52.21
CA GLY A 17 3.90 2.07 52.28
C GLY A 17 3.34 1.02 51.34
N LEU A 18 3.08 -0.17 51.90
CA LEU A 18 2.36 -1.29 51.30
C LEU A 18 1.01 -0.84 50.71
N VAL A 19 0.77 -1.15 49.42
CA VAL A 19 -0.53 -1.62 48.92
C VAL A 19 -0.26 -2.65 47.82
N ALA A 20 -0.49 -3.92 48.15
CA ALA A 20 -0.54 -5.01 47.19
C ALA A 20 -1.91 -4.98 46.50
N PHE A 21 -1.94 -4.60 45.22
CA PHE A 21 -3.08 -4.83 44.35
C PHE A 21 -2.59 -5.71 43.20
N ALA A 22 -2.77 -7.02 43.36
CA ALA A 22 -2.52 -8.00 42.30
C ALA A 22 -3.70 -7.94 41.34
N ILE A 23 -3.60 -7.11 40.30
CA ILE A 23 -4.47 -7.23 39.13
C ILE A 23 -3.90 -8.40 38.31
N ALA A 24 -4.59 -9.54 38.38
CA ALA A 24 -4.41 -10.61 37.43
C ALA A 24 -4.91 -10.12 36.07
N ILE A 25 -4.03 -9.49 35.28
CA ILE A 25 -4.25 -9.33 33.85
C ILE A 25 -4.09 -10.74 33.27
N MET A 26 -5.20 -11.46 33.14
CA MET A 26 -5.25 -12.58 32.21
C MET A 26 -5.09 -11.97 30.82
N ALA A 27 -3.86 -11.99 30.31
CA ALA A 27 -3.60 -11.84 28.90
C ALA A 27 -4.34 -13.01 28.23
N VAL A 28 -5.54 -12.73 27.72
CA VAL A 28 -6.18 -13.58 26.75
C VAL A 28 -5.35 -13.40 25.49
N SER A 29 -4.30 -14.21 25.37
CA SER A 29 -3.60 -14.43 24.12
C SER A 29 -4.57 -15.18 23.22
N SER A 30 -5.50 -14.44 22.61
CA SER A 30 -6.20 -14.91 21.42
C SER A 30 -5.11 -15.17 20.40
N ALA A 31 -4.71 -16.42 20.23
CA ALA A 31 -3.93 -16.82 19.08
C ALA A 31 -4.85 -16.55 17.87
N PHE A 32 -4.69 -15.39 17.24
CA PHE A 32 -5.32 -15.11 15.97
C PHE A 32 -4.80 -16.18 15.01
N ALA A 33 -5.72 -17.02 14.51
CA ALA A 33 -5.37 -17.99 13.49
C ALA A 33 -4.84 -17.18 12.30
N ILE A 34 -3.58 -17.40 11.95
CA ILE A 34 -3.02 -16.86 10.72
C ILE A 34 -3.63 -17.70 9.61
N ASP A 35 -4.48 -17.09 8.81
CA ASP A 35 -5.09 -17.75 7.67
C ASP A 35 -4.08 -17.76 6.52
N THR A 36 -3.49 -18.92 6.29
CA THR A 36 -2.58 -19.15 5.15
C THR A 36 -3.33 -19.81 4.00
N VAL A 37 -3.04 -19.39 2.78
CA VAL A 37 -3.58 -19.97 1.55
C VAL A 37 -2.41 -20.51 0.72
N ASP A 38 -2.42 -21.80 0.43
CA ASP A 38 -1.46 -22.44 -0.49
C ASP A 38 -2.14 -22.62 -1.86
N LEU A 39 -1.55 -22.06 -2.91
CA LEU A 39 -2.01 -22.14 -4.29
C LEU A 39 -0.98 -22.89 -5.17
N PRO A 40 -1.42 -23.65 -6.19
CA PRO A 40 -2.82 -23.98 -6.43
C PRO A 40 -3.35 -24.92 -5.34
N ASP A 41 -4.58 -24.70 -4.89
CA ASP A 41 -5.24 -25.64 -4.01
C ASP A 41 -5.88 -26.79 -4.81
N ALA A 42 -6.08 -27.95 -4.16
CA ALA A 42 -6.54 -29.16 -4.83
C ALA A 42 -7.97 -29.10 -5.42
N THR A 43 -8.76 -28.11 -5.01
CA THR A 43 -10.19 -27.95 -5.35
C THR A 43 -10.44 -26.76 -6.28
N SER A 44 -9.88 -25.61 -5.96
CA SER A 44 -10.14 -24.33 -6.64
C SER A 44 -8.99 -23.87 -7.53
N GLY A 45 -7.84 -24.56 -7.49
CA GLY A 45 -6.67 -24.19 -8.28
C GLY A 45 -6.10 -22.85 -7.79
N TRP A 46 -6.07 -21.85 -8.67
CA TRP A 46 -5.49 -20.52 -8.39
C TRP A 46 -6.50 -19.49 -7.87
N ILE A 47 -7.70 -19.94 -7.49
CA ILE A 47 -8.77 -19.09 -6.98
C ILE A 47 -8.56 -18.90 -5.47
N LEU A 48 -8.71 -17.67 -4.98
CA LEU A 48 -8.70 -17.41 -3.55
C LEU A 48 -10.01 -17.88 -2.89
N PRO A 49 -10.00 -18.40 -1.66
CA PRO A 49 -11.22 -18.84 -1.00
C PRO A 49 -12.26 -17.72 -0.85
N ASP A 50 -13.52 -17.98 -1.24
CA ASP A 50 -14.65 -17.01 -1.16
C ASP A 50 -14.91 -16.49 0.26
N ALA A 51 -14.61 -17.29 1.29
CA ALA A 51 -14.71 -16.89 2.69
C ALA A 51 -13.46 -16.13 3.17
N GLY A 52 -12.75 -15.50 2.23
CA GLY A 52 -11.50 -14.78 2.45
C GLY A 52 -11.62 -13.75 3.57
N ALA A 53 -10.47 -13.47 4.17
CA ALA A 53 -10.40 -12.51 5.25
C ALA A 53 -10.75 -11.11 4.70
N LEU A 54 -11.68 -10.44 5.37
CA LEU A 54 -12.14 -9.10 5.00
C LEU A 54 -11.36 -8.07 5.80
N GLY A 55 -10.94 -7.00 5.13
CA GLY A 55 -10.36 -5.86 5.80
C GLY A 55 -11.39 -5.04 6.54
N ARG A 56 -10.93 -4.33 7.58
CA ARG A 56 -11.75 -3.36 8.30
C ARG A 56 -11.83 -2.07 7.47
N PRO A 57 -13.02 -1.48 7.31
CA PRO A 57 -13.12 -0.12 6.78
C PRO A 57 -12.50 0.87 7.76
N ALA A 58 -12.03 2.01 7.26
CA ALA A 58 -11.57 3.09 8.12
C ALA A 58 -12.74 3.62 8.98
N SER A 59 -12.51 3.71 10.29
CA SER A 59 -13.52 4.04 11.30
C SER A 59 -13.00 4.97 12.40
N GLU A 60 -11.68 5.12 12.51
CA GLU A 60 -11.02 5.99 13.49
C GLU A 60 -10.70 7.36 12.87
N MET A 61 -10.69 8.40 13.70
CA MET A 61 -10.31 9.75 13.25
C MET A 61 -8.93 9.71 12.57
N GLY A 62 -8.89 10.07 11.29
CA GLY A 62 -7.66 10.12 10.51
C GLY A 62 -6.98 11.48 10.64
N SER A 63 -5.68 11.53 10.32
CA SER A 63 -4.94 12.78 10.18
C SER A 63 -4.12 12.83 8.88
N ILE A 64 -3.90 14.06 8.42
CA ILE A 64 -3.12 14.37 7.24
C ILE A 64 -2.32 15.64 7.48
N GLU A 65 -1.01 15.57 7.26
CA GLU A 65 -0.14 16.75 7.28
C GLU A 65 -0.08 17.34 5.87
N ILE A 66 -0.48 18.60 5.71
CA ILE A 66 -0.25 19.34 4.47
C ILE A 66 0.88 20.33 4.74
N ARG A 67 2.06 20.09 4.16
CA ARG A 67 3.25 20.91 4.44
C ARG A 67 3.01 22.38 4.06
N GLY A 68 3.18 23.27 5.02
CA GLY A 68 2.92 24.71 4.86
C GLY A 68 1.51 25.14 5.25
N VAL A 69 0.59 24.21 5.51
CA VAL A 69 -0.74 24.46 6.07
C VAL A 69 -0.81 24.00 7.52
N GLY A 70 -0.42 22.75 7.79
CA GLY A 70 -0.46 22.13 9.12
C GLY A 70 -1.03 20.71 9.10
N GLU A 71 -1.22 20.14 10.28
CA GLU A 71 -1.93 18.88 10.46
C GLU A 71 -3.44 19.12 10.55
N LEU A 72 -4.20 18.37 9.77
CA LEU A 72 -5.66 18.39 9.72
C LEU A 72 -6.20 17.00 10.05
N THR A 73 -7.42 16.95 10.57
CA THR A 73 -8.11 15.70 10.92
C THR A 73 -9.38 15.54 10.11
N PHE A 74 -9.77 14.30 9.85
CA PHE A 74 -11.00 13.98 9.13
C PHE A 74 -11.73 12.79 9.80
N ASP A 75 -13.06 12.78 9.69
CA ASP A 75 -13.88 11.63 10.10
C ASP A 75 -14.04 10.71 8.88
N PRO A 76 -13.48 9.49 8.88
CA PRO A 76 -13.54 8.60 7.72
C PRO A 76 -14.98 8.23 7.32
N THR A 77 -15.92 8.25 8.26
CA THR A 77 -17.33 7.92 7.99
C THR A 77 -18.07 9.01 7.21
N ALA A 78 -17.46 10.20 7.10
CA ALA A 78 -17.99 11.34 6.37
C ALA A 78 -17.26 11.58 5.02
N VAL A 79 -16.29 10.74 4.67
CA VAL A 79 -15.59 10.82 3.38
C VAL A 79 -16.36 10.02 2.33
N GLU A 80 -16.70 10.66 1.22
CA GLU A 80 -17.34 10.01 0.07
C GLU A 80 -16.29 9.75 -1.02
N THR A 81 -16.34 8.57 -1.66
CA THR A 81 -15.40 8.27 -2.75
C THR A 81 -15.81 8.94 -4.06
N LEU A 82 -14.84 9.54 -4.76
CA LEU A 82 -14.98 10.02 -6.13
C LEU A 82 -14.71 8.93 -7.17
N ARG A 83 -14.33 7.72 -6.74
CA ARG A 83 -14.06 6.58 -7.61
C ARG A 83 -14.99 5.40 -7.28
N PRO A 84 -16.33 5.56 -7.42
CA PRO A 84 -17.28 4.47 -7.21
C PRO A 84 -17.14 3.35 -8.26
N ASP A 85 -16.41 3.60 -9.35
CA ASP A 85 -15.97 2.59 -10.32
C ASP A 85 -14.86 1.68 -9.78
N LEU A 86 -14.11 2.14 -8.77
CA LEU A 86 -12.97 1.44 -8.18
C LEU A 86 -13.29 0.91 -6.78
N PHE A 87 -13.82 1.74 -5.89
CA PHE A 87 -14.08 1.40 -4.49
C PHE A 87 -15.53 0.98 -4.26
N VAL A 88 -15.73 0.04 -3.32
CA VAL A 88 -17.07 -0.29 -2.80
C VAL A 88 -17.55 0.79 -1.81
N GLU A 89 -18.83 0.77 -1.48
CA GLU A 89 -19.42 1.71 -0.52
C GLU A 89 -18.70 1.66 0.84
N GLY A 90 -18.38 2.83 1.40
CA GLY A 90 -17.66 2.98 2.66
C GLY A 90 -16.13 2.90 2.55
N GLN A 91 -15.60 2.63 1.35
CA GLN A 91 -14.17 2.66 1.07
C GLN A 91 -13.83 3.92 0.26
N PHE A 92 -12.66 4.49 0.51
CA PHE A 92 -12.22 5.74 -0.12
C PHE A 92 -10.69 5.82 -0.18
N SER A 93 -10.21 6.75 -0.98
CA SER A 93 -8.79 6.96 -1.26
C SER A 93 -8.19 8.16 -0.52
N VAL A 94 -6.86 8.28 -0.56
CA VAL A 94 -6.17 9.48 -0.06
C VAL A 94 -6.65 10.75 -0.76
N PHE A 95 -7.01 10.68 -2.05
CA PHE A 95 -7.52 11.83 -2.78
C PHE A 95 -8.88 12.29 -2.25
N ASP A 96 -9.76 11.34 -1.90
CA ASP A 96 -11.10 11.62 -1.36
C ASP A 96 -11.02 12.38 -0.03
N VAL A 97 -9.98 12.13 0.77
CA VAL A 97 -9.70 12.90 2.00
C VAL A 97 -9.46 14.37 1.69
N LEU A 98 -8.71 14.72 0.63
CA LEU A 98 -8.47 16.11 0.26
C LEU A 98 -9.75 16.82 -0.15
N VAL A 99 -10.60 16.12 -0.90
CA VAL A 99 -11.89 16.65 -1.35
C VAL A 99 -12.79 16.92 -0.15
N HIS A 100 -12.86 15.97 0.79
CA HIS A 100 -13.59 16.17 2.05
C HIS A 100 -13.08 17.38 2.85
N LEU A 101 -11.76 17.58 2.96
CA LEU A 101 -11.20 18.76 3.63
C LEU A 101 -11.53 20.06 2.90
N ALA A 102 -11.61 20.04 1.56
CA ALA A 102 -12.02 21.20 0.78
C ALA A 102 -13.52 21.51 0.96
N ASP A 103 -14.37 20.49 0.94
CA ASP A 103 -15.83 20.62 1.12
C ASP A 103 -16.19 21.13 2.52
N THR A 104 -15.37 20.81 3.52
CA THR A 104 -15.51 21.33 4.89
C THR A 104 -14.87 22.71 5.08
N GLY A 105 -14.25 23.28 4.04
CA GLY A 105 -13.65 24.62 4.03
C GLY A 105 -12.33 24.72 4.80
N LEU A 106 -11.65 23.58 5.03
CA LEU A 106 -10.35 23.55 5.71
C LEU A 106 -9.18 23.87 4.77
N ILE A 107 -9.36 23.61 3.47
CA ILE A 107 -8.42 23.98 2.39
C ILE A 107 -9.18 24.49 1.17
N GLU A 108 -8.51 25.25 0.31
CA GLU A 108 -8.95 25.51 -1.06
C GLU A 108 -8.31 24.46 -1.97
N LEU A 109 -9.11 23.68 -2.70
CA LEU A 109 -8.64 22.64 -3.60
C LEU A 109 -9.19 22.86 -5.00
N GLU A 110 -8.30 22.93 -5.99
CA GLU A 110 -8.66 22.82 -7.40
C GLU A 110 -8.13 21.50 -7.94
N TYR A 111 -8.99 20.73 -8.60
CA TYR A 111 -8.62 19.44 -9.16
C TYR A 111 -9.44 19.11 -10.42
N THR A 112 -8.95 18.15 -11.18
CA THR A 112 -9.62 17.65 -12.40
C THR A 112 -9.40 16.15 -12.54
N PHE A 113 -10.38 15.43 -13.07
CA PHE A 113 -10.14 14.07 -13.56
C PHE A 113 -9.42 14.13 -14.92
N ASP A 114 -8.21 13.56 -15.01
CA ASP A 114 -7.47 13.42 -16.27
C ASP A 114 -7.83 12.06 -16.90
N GLU A 115 -8.77 12.08 -17.85
CA GLU A 115 -9.20 10.90 -18.61
C GLU A 115 -8.04 10.14 -19.27
N ALA A 116 -6.99 10.86 -19.71
CA ALA A 116 -5.84 10.23 -20.36
C ALA A 116 -4.92 9.51 -19.36
N ALA A 117 -5.02 9.81 -18.07
CA ALA A 117 -4.27 9.17 -16.99
C ALA A 117 -5.15 8.29 -16.08
N GLN A 118 -6.48 8.32 -16.26
CA GLN A 118 -7.51 7.68 -15.45
C GLN A 118 -7.33 7.93 -13.94
N THR A 119 -7.11 9.20 -13.59
CA THR A 119 -6.86 9.61 -12.20
C THR A 119 -7.26 11.06 -11.96
N HIS A 120 -7.63 11.38 -10.72
CA HIS A 120 -7.77 12.76 -10.29
C HIS A 120 -6.40 13.42 -10.06
N VAL A 121 -6.22 14.60 -10.64
CA VAL A 121 -5.00 15.40 -10.53
C VAL A 121 -5.29 16.66 -9.73
N VAL A 122 -4.53 16.87 -8.65
CA VAL A 122 -4.52 18.13 -7.89
C VAL A 122 -3.89 19.22 -8.75
N GLN A 123 -4.67 20.25 -9.08
CA GLN A 123 -4.17 21.44 -9.77
C GLN A 123 -3.55 22.41 -8.77
N THR A 124 -4.30 22.74 -7.72
CA THR A 124 -3.80 23.58 -6.63
C THR A 124 -4.35 23.18 -5.27
N VAL A 125 -3.55 23.39 -4.21
CA VAL A 125 -4.01 23.47 -2.81
C VAL A 125 -3.60 24.84 -2.29
N ASN A 126 -4.58 25.63 -1.82
CA ASN A 126 -4.38 27.01 -1.37
C ASN A 126 -3.60 27.87 -2.39
N GLY A 127 -3.90 27.70 -3.67
CA GLY A 127 -3.28 28.44 -4.78
C GLY A 127 -1.86 28.00 -5.17
N LEU A 128 -1.28 26.99 -4.50
CA LEU A 128 0.02 26.42 -4.86
C LEU A 128 -0.18 25.15 -5.70
N ASN A 129 0.67 24.96 -6.72
CA ASN A 129 0.64 23.80 -7.61
C ASN A 129 1.77 22.80 -7.29
N GLY A 130 1.75 21.62 -7.92
CA GLY A 130 2.83 20.64 -7.78
C GLY A 130 2.72 19.75 -6.54
N TRP A 131 1.51 19.55 -6.02
CA TRP A 131 1.28 18.70 -4.85
C TRP A 131 1.36 17.22 -5.19
N TRP A 132 2.07 16.49 -4.34
CA TRP A 132 2.08 15.03 -4.27
C TRP A 132 1.90 14.58 -2.83
N TYR A 133 1.94 13.27 -2.60
CA TYR A 133 1.77 12.68 -1.27
C TYR A 133 2.73 11.52 -1.03
N ASP A 134 3.00 11.30 0.24
CA ASP A 134 3.51 10.03 0.76
C ASP A 134 2.50 9.54 1.80
N ALA A 135 2.34 8.23 1.92
CA ALA A 135 1.53 7.66 2.97
C ALA A 135 2.03 6.28 3.43
N HIS A 136 1.78 5.95 4.69
CA HIS A 136 2.12 4.64 5.26
C HIS A 136 1.15 4.25 6.38
N TYR A 137 1.00 2.95 6.60
CA TYR A 137 0.26 2.41 7.73
C TYR A 137 1.01 2.63 9.06
N GLY A 138 0.31 2.58 10.19
CA GLY A 138 0.94 2.71 11.51
C GLY A 138 2.14 1.76 11.68
N GLY A 139 3.26 2.23 12.23
CA GLY A 139 4.50 1.44 12.36
C GLY A 139 5.34 1.31 11.08
N GLY A 140 4.80 1.69 9.91
CA GLY A 140 5.55 1.80 8.65
C GLY A 140 6.42 3.05 8.57
N SER A 141 7.11 3.22 7.43
CA SER A 141 7.88 4.41 7.08
C SER A 141 7.31 5.09 5.85
N PHE A 142 7.51 6.40 5.69
CA PHE A 142 7.13 7.07 4.45
C PHE A 142 7.93 6.52 3.27
N ASP A 143 7.20 6.17 2.22
CA ASP A 143 7.75 5.85 0.92
C ASP A 143 7.32 6.91 -0.10
N LYS A 144 8.24 7.22 -1.03
CA LYS A 144 7.99 8.08 -2.19
C LYS A 144 7.20 7.32 -3.26
N THR A 145 5.94 7.09 -2.95
CA THR A 145 5.04 6.35 -3.82
C THR A 145 4.84 7.02 -5.18
N VAL A 146 4.58 6.20 -6.19
CA VAL A 146 4.09 6.59 -7.52
C VAL A 146 2.69 6.03 -7.78
N VAL A 147 1.98 5.64 -6.72
CA VAL A 147 0.59 5.19 -6.80
C VAL A 147 -0.32 6.40 -6.98
N ARG A 148 -1.29 6.29 -7.89
CA ARG A 148 -2.35 7.30 -8.05
C ARG A 148 -3.01 7.59 -6.72
N MET A 149 -3.08 8.86 -6.33
CA MET A 149 -3.63 9.26 -5.03
C MET A 149 -5.09 8.82 -4.86
N ASP A 150 -5.86 8.78 -5.96
CA ASP A 150 -7.25 8.31 -6.00
C ASP A 150 -7.39 6.78 -6.17
N CYS A 151 -6.29 6.04 -6.10
CA CYS A 151 -6.27 4.58 -6.05
C CYS A 151 -5.66 4.04 -4.74
N PHE A 152 -5.17 4.90 -3.85
CA PHE A 152 -4.53 4.49 -2.60
C PHE A 152 -5.58 4.40 -1.47
N PRO A 153 -6.01 3.20 -1.04
CA PRO A 153 -7.04 3.06 -0.02
C PRO A 153 -6.57 3.58 1.35
N VAL A 154 -7.44 4.31 2.04
CA VAL A 154 -7.20 4.78 3.41
C VAL A 154 -7.57 3.70 4.43
N LYS A 155 -6.78 3.59 5.49
CA LYS A 155 -7.03 2.69 6.63
C LYS A 155 -6.85 3.43 7.95
N ASP A 156 -7.37 2.83 9.02
CA ASP A 156 -7.16 3.31 10.38
C ASP A 156 -5.67 3.31 10.75
N GLY A 157 -5.24 4.38 11.45
CA GLY A 157 -3.85 4.57 11.89
C GLY A 157 -2.86 4.93 10.78
N MET A 158 -3.32 5.17 9.55
CA MET A 158 -2.48 5.61 8.44
C MET A 158 -1.98 7.05 8.64
N SER A 159 -0.73 7.31 8.30
CA SER A 159 -0.15 8.66 8.24
C SER A 159 -0.07 9.12 6.79
N ILE A 160 -0.59 10.31 6.50
CA ILE A 160 -0.63 10.90 5.17
C ILE A 160 0.08 12.25 5.20
N VAL A 161 1.01 12.48 4.28
CA VAL A 161 1.72 13.75 4.15
C VAL A 161 1.62 14.26 2.72
N LEU A 162 1.09 15.47 2.54
CA LEU A 162 1.12 16.22 1.30
C LEU A 162 2.29 17.20 1.26
N TYR A 163 2.97 17.26 0.12
CA TYR A 163 4.10 18.15 -0.09
C TYR A 163 4.20 18.62 -1.55
N LEU A 164 4.94 19.71 -1.76
CA LEU A 164 5.32 20.15 -3.10
C LEU A 164 6.44 19.26 -3.63
N GLU A 165 6.19 18.55 -4.73
CA GLU A 165 7.13 17.65 -5.37
C GLU A 165 7.99 18.40 -6.41
N ASP A 166 9.15 17.82 -6.70
CA ASP A 166 9.94 18.17 -7.87
C ASP A 166 9.11 18.10 -9.15
N THR A 167 9.15 19.17 -9.94
CA THR A 167 8.31 19.30 -11.13
C THR A 167 8.60 18.25 -12.19
N ASP A 168 9.87 17.82 -12.32
CA ASP A 168 10.28 16.85 -13.31
C ASP A 168 9.83 15.44 -12.89
N ARG A 169 9.95 15.10 -11.59
CA ARG A 169 9.38 13.85 -11.05
C ARG A 169 7.87 13.80 -11.20
N LEU A 170 7.16 14.86 -10.83
CA LEU A 170 5.69 14.89 -10.95
C LEU A 170 5.23 14.77 -12.41
N ALA A 171 5.93 15.45 -13.33
CA ALA A 171 5.67 15.31 -14.76
C ALA A 171 5.92 13.87 -15.25
N ALA A 172 6.98 13.21 -14.77
CA ALA A 172 7.28 11.82 -15.10
C ALA A 172 6.21 10.85 -14.58
N ILE A 173 5.68 11.06 -13.37
CA ILE A 173 4.55 10.29 -12.81
C ILE A 173 3.32 10.41 -13.71
N HIS A 174 2.93 11.64 -14.08
CA HIS A 174 1.79 11.84 -14.95
C HIS A 174 2.00 11.29 -16.37
N ALA A 175 3.22 11.40 -16.91
CA ALA A 175 3.56 10.79 -18.19
C ALA A 175 3.42 9.26 -18.13
N HIS A 176 3.94 8.65 -17.07
CA HIS A 176 3.82 7.22 -16.82
C HIS A 176 2.36 6.76 -16.78
N TYR A 177 1.48 7.46 -16.05
CA TYR A 177 0.06 7.11 -16.01
C TYR A 177 -0.62 7.14 -17.38
N ARG A 178 -0.27 8.12 -18.23
CA ARG A 178 -0.82 8.19 -19.60
C ARG A 178 -0.32 7.06 -20.48
N GLU A 179 0.93 6.64 -20.30
CA GLU A 179 1.47 5.47 -20.98
C GLU A 179 0.76 4.18 -20.58
N GLU A 180 0.40 4.03 -19.30
CA GLU A 180 -0.41 2.89 -18.84
C GLU A 180 -1.78 2.87 -19.50
N VAL A 181 -2.52 3.97 -19.47
CA VAL A 181 -3.86 4.04 -20.09
C VAL A 181 -3.79 3.78 -21.60
N THR A 182 -2.75 4.28 -22.27
CA THR A 182 -2.52 4.00 -23.70
C THR A 182 -2.25 2.51 -23.95
N ARG A 183 -1.57 1.83 -23.02
CA ARG A 183 -1.22 0.40 -23.12
C ARG A 183 -2.39 -0.53 -22.82
N LYS A 184 -3.27 -0.15 -21.88
CA LYS A 184 -4.34 -1.01 -21.35
C LYS A 184 -5.20 -1.70 -22.42
N GLY A 185 -5.41 -1.05 -23.57
CA GLY A 185 -6.27 -1.59 -24.63
C GLY A 185 -7.72 -1.77 -24.16
N GLU A 186 -8.52 -2.52 -24.92
CA GLU A 186 -9.97 -2.69 -24.64
C GLU A 186 -10.34 -4.01 -23.94
N ASP A 187 -9.57 -5.10 -24.14
CA ASP A 187 -10.03 -6.45 -23.77
C ASP A 187 -9.29 -7.09 -22.59
N VAL A 188 -7.95 -7.05 -22.59
CA VAL A 188 -7.10 -7.76 -21.61
C VAL A 188 -5.91 -6.90 -21.26
N LEU A 189 -5.67 -6.71 -19.96
CA LEU A 189 -4.46 -6.07 -19.47
C LEU A 189 -3.28 -7.02 -19.69
N VAL A 190 -2.28 -6.56 -20.44
CA VAL A 190 -1.01 -7.27 -20.63
C VAL A 190 0.11 -6.46 -19.99
N VAL A 191 0.80 -7.05 -19.01
CA VAL A 191 2.02 -6.49 -18.44
C VAL A 191 3.21 -6.95 -19.30
N PRO A 192 3.91 -6.03 -20.00
CA PRO A 192 4.98 -6.41 -20.93
C PRO A 192 6.11 -7.20 -20.28
N LEU A 193 6.46 -6.88 -19.03
CA LEU A 193 7.54 -7.54 -18.30
C LEU A 193 7.18 -7.70 -16.82
N VAL A 194 7.19 -8.93 -16.34
CA VAL A 194 7.12 -9.25 -14.91
C VAL A 194 8.45 -9.84 -14.46
N VAL A 195 9.02 -9.30 -13.40
CA VAL A 195 10.29 -9.74 -12.83
C VAL A 195 10.05 -10.28 -11.43
N LEU A 196 10.48 -11.51 -11.15
CA LEU A 196 10.58 -12.02 -9.78
C LEU A 196 12.06 -12.12 -9.41
N ARG A 197 12.44 -11.50 -8.30
CA ARG A 197 13.83 -11.39 -7.87
C ARG A 197 14.00 -11.78 -6.40
N SER A 198 15.04 -12.56 -6.14
CA SER A 198 15.59 -12.81 -4.81
C SER A 198 17.01 -12.26 -4.71
N ALA A 199 17.66 -12.43 -3.55
CA ALA A 199 19.06 -12.05 -3.40
C ALA A 199 20.01 -12.84 -4.32
N ALA A 200 19.64 -14.06 -4.71
CA ALA A 200 20.49 -14.96 -5.47
C ALA A 200 20.04 -15.16 -6.92
N GLU A 201 18.75 -14.95 -7.21
CA GLU A 201 18.12 -15.41 -8.45
C GLU A 201 17.17 -14.35 -9.01
N LYS A 202 16.94 -14.43 -10.32
CA LYS A 202 16.00 -13.59 -11.05
C LYS A 202 15.35 -14.43 -12.13
N ILE A 203 14.03 -14.31 -12.25
CA ILE A 203 13.27 -14.83 -13.38
C ILE A 203 12.41 -13.73 -13.99
N GLU A 204 12.17 -13.84 -15.30
CA GLU A 204 11.43 -12.84 -16.07
C GLU A 204 10.33 -13.54 -16.88
N PHE A 205 9.18 -12.89 -16.96
CA PHE A 205 8.04 -13.29 -17.77
C PHE A 205 7.66 -12.12 -18.67
N THR A 206 7.34 -12.40 -19.93
CA THR A 206 6.99 -11.37 -20.91
C THR A 206 5.54 -11.51 -21.34
N ASP A 207 4.90 -10.38 -21.63
CA ASP A 207 3.52 -10.31 -22.14
C ASP A 207 2.52 -11.09 -21.27
N VAL A 208 2.58 -10.84 -19.96
CA VAL A 208 1.73 -11.51 -18.98
C VAL A 208 0.32 -10.93 -19.08
N ALA A 209 -0.62 -11.72 -19.60
CA ALA A 209 -2.04 -11.41 -19.53
C ALA A 209 -2.51 -11.51 -18.08
N VAL A 210 -3.19 -10.47 -17.57
CA VAL A 210 -3.64 -10.40 -16.17
C VAL A 210 -5.17 -10.42 -16.12
N THR A 211 -5.71 -11.32 -15.31
CA THR A 211 -7.15 -11.49 -15.04
C THR A 211 -7.44 -11.10 -13.59
N SER A 212 -8.66 -10.61 -13.34
CA SER A 212 -9.06 -10.25 -11.97
C SER A 212 -9.47 -11.50 -11.22
N HIS A 213 -8.89 -11.70 -10.05
CA HIS A 213 -9.24 -12.74 -9.10
C HIS A 213 -10.09 -12.20 -7.95
N ASN A 214 -10.51 -10.92 -8.01
CA ASN A 214 -11.32 -10.25 -7.00
C ASN A 214 -10.81 -10.51 -5.58
N ALA A 215 -9.49 -10.38 -5.35
CA ALA A 215 -8.87 -10.73 -4.08
C ALA A 215 -9.42 -9.92 -2.89
N ARG A 216 -9.97 -8.71 -3.15
CA ARG A 216 -10.46 -7.75 -2.16
C ARG A 216 -11.85 -7.21 -2.50
N PRO A 217 -12.89 -8.05 -2.45
CA PRO A 217 -14.26 -7.63 -2.75
C PRO A 217 -14.84 -6.70 -1.66
N ASP A 218 -14.15 -6.58 -0.52
CA ASP A 218 -14.43 -5.66 0.58
C ASP A 218 -13.86 -4.25 0.36
N VAL A 219 -12.94 -4.09 -0.59
CA VAL A 219 -12.29 -2.81 -0.92
C VAL A 219 -12.66 -2.34 -2.30
N PHE A 220 -12.58 -3.23 -3.29
CA PHE A 220 -12.70 -2.88 -4.69
C PHE A 220 -13.96 -3.44 -5.34
N GLN A 221 -14.42 -2.74 -6.38
CA GLN A 221 -15.48 -3.21 -7.25
C GLN A 221 -15.05 -4.50 -7.97
N PRO A 222 -15.99 -5.43 -8.25
CA PRO A 222 -15.69 -6.64 -9.01
C PRO A 222 -15.02 -6.33 -10.36
N GLY A 223 -14.00 -7.10 -10.70
CA GLY A 223 -13.20 -6.93 -11.92
C GLY A 223 -12.01 -5.99 -11.77
N THR A 224 -11.84 -5.33 -10.60
CA THR A 224 -10.63 -4.55 -10.33
C THR A 224 -9.42 -5.47 -10.35
N LEU A 225 -8.40 -5.06 -11.11
CA LEU A 225 -7.11 -5.74 -11.16
C LEU A 225 -6.21 -5.13 -10.08
N THR A 226 -5.45 -5.97 -9.41
CA THR A 226 -4.48 -5.61 -8.38
C THR A 226 -3.11 -6.13 -8.77
N ILE A 227 -2.07 -5.72 -8.06
CA ILE A 227 -0.74 -6.29 -8.28
C ILE A 227 -0.69 -7.78 -7.96
N LEU A 228 -1.40 -8.25 -6.93
CA LEU A 228 -1.47 -9.68 -6.59
C LEU A 228 -2.03 -10.52 -7.76
N ASP A 229 -2.97 -9.97 -8.54
CA ASP A 229 -3.53 -10.64 -9.71
C ASP A 229 -2.47 -11.00 -10.75
N VAL A 230 -1.33 -10.29 -10.80
CA VAL A 230 -0.21 -10.62 -11.69
C VAL A 230 0.38 -11.99 -11.33
N LEU A 231 0.59 -12.27 -10.04
CA LEU A 231 1.11 -13.57 -9.59
C LEU A 231 0.08 -14.67 -9.76
N LEU A 232 -1.19 -14.40 -9.45
CA LEU A 232 -2.27 -15.37 -9.62
C LEU A 232 -2.44 -15.75 -11.10
N SER A 233 -2.41 -14.76 -12.00
CA SER A 233 -2.48 -14.97 -13.45
C SER A 233 -1.29 -15.77 -14.00
N LEU A 234 -0.07 -15.53 -13.50
CA LEU A 234 1.09 -16.35 -13.83
C LEU A 234 0.89 -17.81 -13.38
N GLY A 235 0.30 -18.00 -12.20
CA GLY A 235 -0.11 -19.31 -11.71
C GLY A 235 -1.11 -20.01 -12.64
N GLU A 236 -2.21 -19.33 -13.01
CA GLU A 236 -3.22 -19.85 -13.95
C GLU A 236 -2.62 -20.26 -15.30
N GLN A 237 -1.60 -19.52 -15.77
CA GLN A 237 -0.86 -19.79 -17.00
C GLN A 237 0.15 -20.94 -16.88
N GLY A 238 0.30 -21.53 -15.69
CA GLY A 238 1.26 -22.60 -15.40
C GLY A 238 2.71 -22.12 -15.33
N ALA A 239 2.94 -20.82 -15.16
CA ALA A 239 4.26 -20.22 -15.02
C ALA A 239 4.79 -20.29 -13.58
N LEU A 240 3.89 -20.44 -12.59
CA LEU A 240 4.23 -20.73 -11.19
C LEU A 240 3.79 -22.16 -10.83
N ASP A 241 4.60 -22.84 -10.02
CA ASP A 241 4.30 -24.16 -9.43
C ASP A 241 3.65 -24.03 -8.04
N GLY A 242 3.73 -22.85 -7.43
CA GLY A 242 2.95 -22.54 -6.25
C GLY A 242 3.19 -21.15 -5.71
N LEU A 243 2.20 -20.68 -4.95
CA LEU A 243 2.18 -19.39 -4.29
C LEU A 243 1.58 -19.60 -2.90
N LYS A 244 2.25 -19.11 -1.88
CA LYS A 244 1.70 -19.12 -0.52
C LYS A 244 1.42 -17.71 -0.08
N LEU A 245 0.18 -17.48 0.35
CA LEU A 245 -0.30 -16.23 0.89
C LEU A 245 -0.57 -16.36 2.39
N GLU A 246 -0.36 -15.28 3.12
CA GLU A 246 -0.65 -15.16 4.54
C GLU A 246 -1.51 -13.91 4.74
N TRP A 247 -2.74 -14.07 5.26
CA TRP A 247 -3.52 -12.91 5.68
C TRP A 247 -2.97 -12.36 6.98
N ARG A 248 -2.73 -11.04 7.02
CA ARG A 248 -2.36 -10.34 8.25
C ARG A 248 -3.35 -9.24 8.55
N ALA A 249 -4.06 -9.38 9.66
CA ALA A 249 -4.85 -8.28 10.21
C ALA A 249 -3.96 -7.24 10.92
N THR A 250 -2.89 -7.71 11.58
CA THR A 250 -1.96 -6.92 12.39
C THR A 250 -0.56 -7.54 12.32
N GLU A 251 0.51 -6.77 12.53
CA GLU A 251 1.88 -7.29 12.72
C GLU A 251 2.63 -6.39 13.70
N ASP A 252 3.18 -6.96 14.77
CA ASP A 252 3.91 -6.24 15.81
C ASP A 252 3.17 -4.99 16.36
N ASP A 253 3.67 -3.78 16.08
CA ASP A 253 3.09 -2.49 16.48
C ASP A 253 2.14 -1.91 15.40
N ILE A 254 1.99 -2.59 14.28
CA ILE A 254 1.06 -2.23 13.19
C ILE A 254 -0.33 -2.77 13.51
N ALA A 255 -1.21 -1.88 14.01
CA ALA A 255 -2.56 -2.22 14.44
C ALA A 255 -3.53 -2.60 13.29
N VAL A 256 -3.25 -2.14 12.08
CA VAL A 256 -4.11 -2.36 10.91
C VAL A 256 -3.25 -2.60 9.67
N ILE A 257 -3.16 -3.86 9.26
CA ILE A 257 -2.64 -4.24 7.94
C ILE A 257 -3.78 -4.67 7.06
N ASP A 258 -4.56 -5.67 7.45
CA ASP A 258 -5.68 -6.20 6.68
C ASP A 258 -5.35 -6.41 5.19
N GLY A 259 -4.39 -7.29 4.92
CA GLY A 259 -3.91 -7.58 3.57
C GLY A 259 -3.20 -8.93 3.44
N TYR A 260 -3.07 -9.38 2.19
CA TYR A 260 -2.41 -10.63 1.85
C TYR A 260 -0.91 -10.41 1.61
N TYR A 261 -0.08 -11.08 2.41
CA TYR A 261 1.36 -11.16 2.19
C TYR A 261 1.70 -12.38 1.36
N VAL A 262 2.52 -12.19 0.33
CA VAL A 262 3.15 -13.30 -0.37
C VAL A 262 4.33 -13.79 0.47
N VAL A 263 4.24 -15.03 0.95
CA VAL A 263 5.25 -15.63 1.83
C VAL A 263 6.07 -16.72 1.16
N SER A 264 5.64 -17.24 0.02
CA SER A 264 6.44 -18.15 -0.82
C SER A 264 6.00 -18.06 -2.28
N ILE A 265 6.97 -18.14 -3.19
CA ILE A 265 6.72 -18.33 -4.63
C ILE A 265 7.58 -19.51 -5.10
N ARG A 266 7.02 -20.38 -5.95
CA ARG A 266 7.75 -21.44 -6.64
C ARG A 266 7.50 -21.37 -8.15
N ALA A 267 8.57 -21.41 -8.95
CA ALA A 267 8.56 -21.43 -10.41
C ALA A 267 9.83 -22.14 -10.92
N GLY A 268 9.73 -23.42 -11.23
CA GLY A 268 10.87 -24.28 -11.54
C GLY A 268 11.87 -24.34 -10.39
N ASP A 269 13.11 -23.96 -10.67
CA ASP A 269 14.18 -23.90 -9.66
C ASP A 269 14.11 -22.63 -8.78
N PHE A 270 13.33 -21.62 -9.17
CA PHE A 270 13.13 -20.41 -8.37
C PHE A 270 12.10 -20.68 -7.28
N ALA A 271 12.55 -20.84 -6.04
CA ALA A 271 11.67 -21.17 -4.91
C ALA A 271 11.97 -20.35 -3.64
N PRO A 272 12.04 -19.01 -3.70
CA PRO A 272 12.24 -18.22 -2.50
C PRO A 272 11.01 -18.29 -1.56
N GLU A 273 11.29 -18.37 -0.27
CA GLU A 273 10.31 -18.34 0.82
C GLU A 273 10.75 -17.30 1.85
N ARG A 274 9.79 -16.72 2.57
CA ARG A 274 10.03 -15.84 3.70
C ARG A 274 10.95 -16.54 4.70
N THR A 275 12.14 -15.97 4.91
CA THR A 275 13.06 -16.40 5.96
C THR A 275 13.38 -15.23 6.87
N GLY A 276 13.18 -15.39 8.19
CA GLY A 276 13.41 -14.31 9.16
C GLY A 276 12.65 -13.02 8.81
N ASN A 277 13.39 -11.92 8.66
CA ASN A 277 12.87 -10.57 8.38
C ASN A 277 12.76 -10.26 6.88
N CYS A 278 12.86 -11.26 6.00
CA CYS A 278 12.68 -11.02 4.57
C CYS A 278 11.19 -10.81 4.25
N VAL A 279 10.87 -9.80 3.47
CA VAL A 279 9.53 -9.51 2.97
C VAL A 279 9.56 -9.46 1.45
N LEU A 280 8.52 -9.97 0.79
CA LEU A 280 8.35 -9.74 -0.63
C LEU A 280 7.70 -8.38 -0.82
N THR A 281 8.37 -7.55 -1.62
CA THR A 281 7.91 -6.21 -1.98
C THR A 281 7.65 -6.16 -3.47
N HIS A 282 6.90 -5.16 -3.92
CA HIS A 282 6.62 -4.99 -5.34
C HIS A 282 6.76 -3.54 -5.77
N GLN A 283 6.92 -3.35 -7.07
CA GLN A 283 7.03 -2.04 -7.68
C GLN A 283 6.47 -2.08 -9.12
N ILE A 284 5.68 -1.08 -9.47
CA ILE A 284 5.31 -0.80 -10.86
C ILE A 284 6.33 0.13 -11.50
N GLY A 285 6.58 -0.10 -12.79
CA GLY A 285 7.54 0.71 -13.55
C GLY A 285 7.10 0.96 -14.97
N GLY A 286 7.93 1.76 -15.65
CA GLY A 286 7.75 2.19 -17.02
C GLY A 286 8.96 3.00 -17.47
N ALA A 287 9.16 3.10 -18.79
CA ALA A 287 10.35 3.73 -19.36
C ALA A 287 10.53 5.18 -18.88
N THR A 288 9.45 5.92 -18.65
CA THR A 288 9.46 7.33 -18.24
C THR A 288 9.69 7.55 -16.75
N ILE A 289 9.21 6.64 -15.89
CA ILE A 289 9.34 6.79 -14.44
C ILE A 289 10.61 6.15 -13.89
N GLN A 290 11.22 5.20 -14.61
CA GLN A 290 12.36 4.40 -14.13
C GLN A 290 13.52 5.24 -13.58
N ASP A 291 13.84 6.37 -14.22
CA ASP A 291 14.94 7.24 -13.78
C ASP A 291 14.62 8.01 -12.49
N TYR A 292 13.34 8.15 -12.15
CA TYR A 292 12.83 8.78 -10.93
C TYR A 292 12.46 7.78 -9.84
N LEU A 293 12.53 6.48 -10.16
CA LEU A 293 12.50 5.41 -9.19
C LEU A 293 13.92 5.31 -8.59
N THR A 294 14.07 5.73 -7.35
CA THR A 294 15.39 5.88 -6.69
C THR A 294 16.23 4.60 -6.79
N PRO A 295 17.48 4.64 -7.32
CA PRO A 295 18.38 3.49 -7.26
C PRO A 295 18.89 3.26 -5.83
N HIS A 296 18.88 1.99 -5.42
CA HIS A 296 18.86 1.52 -4.03
C HIS A 296 20.07 1.88 -3.17
N SER A 297 19.79 2.51 -2.02
CA SER A 297 20.54 2.27 -0.77
C SER A 297 19.63 2.44 0.46
N HIS A 298 18.51 1.69 0.54
CA HIS A 298 17.55 1.63 1.67
C HIS A 298 16.26 2.48 1.58
N THR A 299 15.85 2.95 0.40
CA THR A 299 14.56 3.63 0.17
C THR A 299 13.95 3.11 -1.14
N MET A 300 13.58 1.84 -1.16
CA MET A 300 12.77 1.29 -2.24
C MET A 300 11.40 1.96 -2.20
N SER A 301 10.72 1.98 -3.37
CA SER A 301 9.28 2.19 -3.36
C SER A 301 8.60 0.94 -2.76
N HIS A 302 8.84 0.67 -1.47
CA HIS A 302 8.01 -0.23 -0.70
C HIS A 302 6.72 0.50 -0.50
N ILE A 303 5.87 0.44 -1.51
CA ILE A 303 4.50 0.85 -1.32
C ILE A 303 4.03 -0.03 -0.17
N HIS A 304 3.79 0.59 0.98
CA HIS A 304 3.36 -0.14 2.18
C HIS A 304 1.95 -0.72 2.00
N LEU A 305 1.37 -0.65 0.80
CA LEU A 305 0.21 -1.44 0.37
C LEU A 305 0.67 -2.88 0.13
N THR A 306 -0.11 -3.84 0.62
CA THR A 306 0.04 -5.22 0.17
C THR A 306 -0.39 -5.34 -1.29
N GLY A 307 0.13 -6.32 -2.04
CA GLY A 307 -0.13 -6.43 -3.48
C GLY A 307 -1.61 -6.58 -3.86
N ASP A 308 -2.45 -7.06 -2.94
CA ASP A 308 -3.91 -7.14 -3.08
C ASP A 308 -4.64 -5.79 -2.93
N LEU A 309 -3.94 -4.73 -2.54
CA LEU A 309 -4.49 -3.39 -2.31
C LEU A 309 -3.96 -2.31 -3.23
N GLU A 310 -3.07 -2.66 -4.16
CA GLU A 310 -2.61 -1.74 -5.19
C GLU A 310 -3.32 -2.04 -6.51
N ALA A 311 -4.29 -1.19 -6.84
CA ALA A 311 -5.04 -1.30 -8.08
C ALA A 311 -4.15 -1.07 -9.31
N LEU A 312 -4.28 -1.96 -10.30
CA LEU A 312 -3.48 -2.01 -11.52
C LEU A 312 -4.24 -1.36 -12.69
N VAL A 313 -3.58 -0.45 -13.42
CA VAL A 313 -4.16 0.12 -14.66
C VAL A 313 -3.62 -0.57 -15.90
N ALA A 314 -2.30 -0.53 -16.13
CA ALA A 314 -1.56 -1.31 -17.13
C ALA A 314 -0.07 -0.92 -17.12
N PRO A 315 0.70 -1.27 -16.08
CA PRO A 315 2.11 -0.87 -15.97
C PRO A 315 2.97 -1.46 -17.08
N GLY A 316 4.11 -0.82 -17.35
CA GLY A 316 5.07 -1.31 -18.33
C GLY A 316 5.89 -2.46 -17.78
N THR A 317 6.11 -2.47 -16.46
CA THR A 317 6.81 -3.51 -15.73
C THR A 317 6.18 -3.72 -14.36
N VAL A 318 6.18 -4.96 -13.86
CA VAL A 318 5.92 -5.27 -12.45
C VAL A 318 7.11 -6.05 -11.92
N GLU A 319 7.79 -5.54 -10.90
CA GLU A 319 8.89 -6.24 -10.23
C GLU A 319 8.47 -6.64 -8.83
N TRP A 320 8.73 -7.89 -8.48
CA TRP A 320 8.62 -8.42 -7.12
C TRP A 320 10.02 -8.75 -6.61
N LEU A 321 10.38 -8.24 -5.43
CA LEU A 321 11.71 -8.39 -4.86
C LEU A 321 11.63 -8.81 -3.39
N TRP A 322 12.33 -9.90 -3.06
CA TRP A 322 12.60 -10.26 -1.68
C TRP A 322 13.65 -9.32 -1.07
N VAL A 323 13.24 -8.59 -0.04
CA VAL A 323 14.08 -7.64 0.71
C VAL A 323 14.25 -8.15 2.12
N CYS A 324 15.48 -8.32 2.57
CA CYS A 324 15.82 -8.76 3.91
C CYS A 324 16.38 -7.59 4.71
N LEU A 325 15.78 -7.32 5.87
CA LEU A 325 16.18 -6.26 6.81
C LEU A 325 17.20 -6.75 7.84
#